data_AF-A0A8K0IVN4-F1
#
_entry.id   AF-A0A8K0IVN4-F1
#
_cell.length_a   1.000
_cell.length_b   1.000
_cell.length_c   1.000
_cell.angle_alpha   90.00
_cell.angle_beta   90.00
_cell.angle_gamma   90.00
#
_symmetry.space_group_name_H-M   'P 1'
#
loop_
_entity.id
_entity.type
_entity.pdbx_description
1 polymer ?
#
loop_
_entity_poly.entity_id
_entity_poly.type
_entity_poly.pdbx_seq_one_letter_code
_entity_poly.pdbx_strand_id
1 'polypeptide(L)'
;MGSVVDPAFVQAPEHRPKSTEDFRTLHLYHHVFPLYREACEKYAKAVNELAFKLLELIALTLGLPAKRLNGFFKDQSSIIRLNRYPPCPSPNLALGVGRHKDGGALTILAQDDVGGLDVKRRSDGEWIRVKPIPNSYVINIGDTFQVWSNDKYESAEHRVSVNSERERFSVPFFFNPARYVTVQPLEELIDEMNPAKYNGYKWGEFYKTRQNGNFKKLDVENIQIYHFKKAV
;
A
#
# COMPACT_ATOMS: atom_id res chain seq x y z
N MET A 1 -12.74 18.44 -30.39
CA MET A 1 -11.88 18.13 -29.22
C MET A 1 -12.51 16.95 -28.51
N GLY A 2 -11.98 15.74 -28.72
CA GLY A 2 -12.52 14.53 -28.10
C GLY A 2 -12.15 14.49 -26.62
N SER A 3 -13.13 14.20 -25.76
CA SER A 3 -12.91 13.96 -24.34
C SER A 3 -11.98 12.74 -24.16
N VAL A 4 -10.81 12.97 -23.56
CA VAL A 4 -9.94 11.88 -23.12
C VAL A 4 -10.64 11.19 -21.95
N VAL A 5 -11.14 9.98 -22.18
CA VAL A 5 -11.72 9.13 -21.13
C VAL A 5 -10.63 8.82 -20.11
N ASP A 6 -10.92 9.03 -18.81
CA ASP A 6 -9.96 8.74 -17.74
C ASP A 6 -9.63 7.23 -17.75
N PRO A 7 -8.37 6.82 -17.99
CA PRO A 7 -7.98 5.42 -18.04
C PRO A 7 -8.12 4.68 -16.70
N ALA A 8 -8.51 5.38 -15.62
CA ALA A 8 -8.94 4.77 -14.38
C ALA A 8 -10.26 3.99 -14.50
N PHE A 9 -11.07 4.22 -15.55
CA PHE A 9 -12.35 3.57 -15.77
C PHE A 9 -12.30 2.66 -17.00
N VAL A 10 -11.78 1.44 -16.83
CA VAL A 10 -11.91 0.37 -17.82
C VAL A 10 -13.03 -0.57 -17.37
N GLN A 11 -14.07 -0.74 -18.19
CA GLN A 11 -15.16 -1.69 -17.89
C GLN A 11 -14.61 -3.13 -17.86
N ALA A 12 -14.89 -3.84 -16.76
CA ALA A 12 -14.57 -5.26 -16.66
C ALA A 12 -15.57 -6.09 -17.49
N PRO A 13 -15.15 -7.24 -18.07
CA PRO A 13 -16.04 -8.09 -18.86
C PRO A 13 -17.21 -8.62 -18.04
N GLU A 14 -18.39 -8.72 -18.68
CA GLU A 14 -19.70 -9.01 -18.07
C GLU A 14 -19.84 -10.40 -17.42
N HIS A 15 -18.91 -11.31 -17.68
CA HIS A 15 -18.95 -12.68 -17.16
C HIS A 15 -17.71 -13.01 -16.35
N ARG A 16 -17.90 -13.20 -15.03
CA ARG A 16 -16.91 -13.83 -14.16
C ARG A 16 -17.37 -15.24 -13.78
N PRO A 17 -16.53 -16.27 -13.89
CA PRO A 17 -16.82 -17.56 -13.27
C PRO A 17 -16.90 -17.37 -11.75
N LYS A 18 -17.98 -17.89 -11.13
CA LYS A 18 -18.10 -17.94 -9.67
C LYS A 18 -17.11 -18.97 -9.13
N SER A 19 -15.86 -18.57 -8.83
CA SER A 19 -14.98 -19.42 -8.03
C SER A 19 -15.27 -19.16 -6.54
N THR A 20 -15.89 -20.14 -5.88
CA THR A 20 -15.98 -20.27 -4.42
C THR A 20 -14.74 -20.95 -3.83
N GLU A 21 -13.66 -21.07 -4.60
CA GLU A 21 -12.40 -21.49 -4.03
C GLU A 21 -11.89 -20.35 -3.14
N ASP A 22 -11.84 -20.64 -1.84
CA ASP A 22 -10.91 -19.99 -0.92
C ASP A 22 -9.64 -19.63 -1.70
N PHE A 23 -9.12 -18.42 -1.50
CA PHE A 23 -7.76 -18.10 -1.91
C PHE A 23 -6.82 -19.02 -1.12
N ARG A 24 -6.76 -20.29 -1.55
CA ARG A 24 -5.82 -21.28 -1.11
C ARG A 24 -4.50 -20.58 -1.26
N THR A 25 -3.81 -20.43 -0.14
CA THR A 25 -2.40 -20.13 -0.09
C THR A 25 -1.77 -21.15 -1.02
N LEU A 26 -1.56 -20.78 -2.27
CA LEU A 26 -0.94 -21.64 -3.26
C LEU A 26 0.45 -21.85 -2.69
N HIS A 27 0.67 -23.03 -2.10
CA HIS A 27 1.98 -23.59 -1.77
C HIS A 27 2.75 -23.88 -3.08
N LEU A 28 2.61 -23.01 -4.07
CA LEU A 28 3.36 -23.08 -5.30
C LEU A 28 4.80 -22.72 -4.93
N TYR A 29 5.71 -23.47 -5.50
CA TYR A 29 7.15 -23.19 -5.59
C TYR A 29 8.06 -23.69 -4.45
N HIS A 30 7.62 -24.55 -3.53
CA HIS A 30 8.55 -25.09 -2.52
C HIS A 30 9.69 -25.94 -3.11
N HIS A 31 9.50 -26.55 -4.30
CA HIS A 31 10.46 -27.53 -4.84
C HIS A 31 11.09 -27.16 -6.19
N VAL A 32 10.66 -26.07 -6.84
CA VAL A 32 11.05 -25.81 -8.24
C VAL A 32 12.21 -24.82 -8.38
N PHE A 33 12.40 -23.91 -7.42
CA PHE A 33 13.48 -22.90 -7.47
C PHE A 33 14.07 -22.60 -6.08
N PRO A 34 14.98 -23.44 -5.54
CA PRO A 34 15.51 -23.28 -4.18
C PRO A 34 16.25 -21.95 -3.97
N LEU A 35 17.01 -21.50 -4.97
CA LEU A 35 17.72 -20.20 -4.92
C LEU A 35 16.76 -19.00 -4.84
N TYR A 36 15.62 -19.10 -5.53
CA TYR A 36 14.60 -18.06 -5.48
C TYR A 36 13.95 -17.97 -4.10
N ARG A 37 13.64 -19.12 -3.49
CA ARG A 37 13.13 -19.19 -2.11
C ARG A 37 14.10 -18.54 -1.13
N GLU A 38 15.36 -18.94 -1.18
CA GLU A 38 16.42 -18.40 -0.31
C GLU A 38 16.56 -16.88 -0.47
N ALA A 39 16.55 -16.38 -1.71
CA ALA A 39 16.59 -14.95 -1.99
C ALA A 39 15.38 -14.20 -1.41
N CYS A 40 14.17 -14.73 -1.60
CA CYS A 40 12.95 -14.15 -1.04
C CYS A 40 12.96 -14.13 0.49
N GLU A 41 13.39 -15.21 1.15
CA GLU A 41 13.47 -15.30 2.62
C GLU A 41 14.51 -14.32 3.19
N LYS A 42 15.70 -14.26 2.59
CA LYS A 42 16.74 -13.29 2.97
C LYS A 42 16.26 -11.85 2.79
N TYR A 43 15.64 -11.55 1.65
CA TYR A 43 15.09 -10.22 1.37
C TYR A 43 13.98 -9.88 2.36
N ALA A 44 13.03 -10.78 2.60
CA ALA A 44 11.93 -10.59 3.54
C ALA A 44 12.42 -10.28 4.95
N LYS A 45 13.41 -11.02 5.44
CA LYS A 45 14.03 -10.75 6.74
C LYS A 45 14.66 -9.36 6.79
N ALA A 46 15.47 -9.02 5.78
CA ALA A 46 16.18 -7.73 5.74
C ALA A 46 15.22 -6.53 5.66
N VAL A 47 14.20 -6.57 4.80
CA VAL A 47 13.23 -5.47 4.68
C VAL A 47 12.32 -5.38 5.90
N ASN A 48 12.03 -6.51 6.57
CA ASN A 48 11.29 -6.48 7.83
C ASN A 48 12.09 -5.80 8.94
N GLU A 49 13.38 -6.11 9.07
CA GLU A 49 14.28 -5.41 10.01
C GLU A 49 14.38 -3.91 9.69
N LEU A 50 14.47 -3.54 8.41
CA LEU A 50 14.44 -2.15 7.97
C LEU A 50 13.10 -1.47 8.32
N ALA A 51 11.97 -2.14 8.15
CA ALA A 51 10.65 -1.60 8.46
C ALA A 51 10.50 -1.27 9.95
N PHE A 52 10.99 -2.14 10.85
CA PHE A 52 11.02 -1.82 12.28
C PHE A 52 11.91 -0.61 12.59
N LYS A 53 13.11 -0.52 12.00
CA LYS A 53 13.98 0.66 12.20
C LYS A 53 13.31 1.96 11.73
N LEU A 54 12.65 1.93 10.57
CA LEU A 54 11.90 3.09 10.06
C LEU A 54 10.72 3.44 10.98
N LEU A 55 9.96 2.44 11.42
CA LEU A 55 8.85 2.63 12.36
C LEU A 55 9.32 3.28 13.66
N GLU A 56 10.44 2.81 14.22
CA GLU A 56 11.03 3.33 15.46
C GLU A 56 11.52 4.78 15.30
N LEU A 57 12.14 5.12 14.15
CA LEU A 57 12.53 6.49 13.83
C LEU A 57 11.32 7.42 13.69
N ILE A 58 10.26 6.97 13.02
CA ILE A 58 9.02 7.75 12.87
C ILE A 58 8.31 7.89 14.24
N ALA A 59 8.38 6.91 15.13
CA ALA A 59 7.85 7.05 16.48
C ALA A 59 8.57 8.18 17.24
N LEU A 60 9.90 8.27 17.11
CA LEU A 60 10.69 9.32 17.75
C LEU A 60 10.36 10.72 17.23
N THR A 61 10.11 10.90 15.93
CA THR A 61 9.69 12.22 15.38
C THR A 61 8.33 12.69 15.90
N LEU A 62 7.50 11.76 16.38
CA LEU A 62 6.22 12.03 17.02
C LEU A 62 6.33 12.26 18.54
N GLY A 63 7.54 12.20 19.11
CA GLY A 63 7.76 12.30 20.56
C GLY A 63 7.41 11.04 21.34
N LEU A 64 7.27 9.90 20.67
CA LEU A 64 6.95 8.61 21.30
C LEU A 64 8.24 7.83 21.62
N PRO A 65 8.20 6.88 22.58
CA PRO A 65 9.28 5.92 22.73
C PRO A 65 9.51 5.15 21.42
N ALA A 66 10.78 4.92 21.04
CA ALA A 66 11.13 4.29 19.77
C ALA A 66 10.31 3.01 19.49
N LYS A 67 10.22 2.11 20.47
CA LYS A 67 9.53 0.81 20.31
C LYS A 67 8.02 0.85 20.57
N ARG A 68 7.41 2.04 20.68
CA ARG A 68 6.01 2.21 21.08
C ARG A 68 5.02 1.44 20.20
N LEU A 69 5.31 1.36 18.90
CA LEU A 69 4.43 0.76 17.91
C LEU A 69 4.74 -0.72 17.62
N ASN A 70 5.88 -1.24 18.08
CA ASN A 70 6.35 -2.59 17.71
C ASN A 70 5.34 -3.68 18.10
N GLY A 71 4.61 -3.48 19.22
CA GLY A 71 3.59 -4.42 19.70
C GLY A 71 2.44 -4.65 18.70
N PHE A 72 2.13 -3.68 17.82
CA PHE A 72 1.09 -3.83 16.80
C PHE A 72 1.49 -4.78 15.66
N PHE A 73 2.78 -5.13 15.56
CA PHE A 73 3.32 -5.98 14.51
C PHE A 73 3.70 -7.39 15.00
N LYS A 74 3.37 -7.73 16.26
CA LYS A 74 3.39 -9.12 16.72
C LYS A 74 2.38 -9.90 15.87
N ASP A 75 2.81 -10.99 15.24
CA ASP A 75 1.98 -11.78 14.31
C ASP A 75 1.42 -10.94 13.13
N GLN A 76 2.25 -10.01 12.63
CA GLN A 76 1.92 -9.12 11.51
C GLN A 76 1.37 -9.84 10.27
N SER A 77 0.55 -9.15 9.50
CA SER A 77 0.02 -9.62 8.21
C SER A 77 0.74 -9.01 7.00
N SER A 78 2.05 -8.77 7.12
CA SER A 78 2.86 -8.15 6.05
C SER A 78 3.09 -9.09 4.89
N ILE A 79 3.21 -8.51 3.69
CA ILE A 79 3.36 -9.28 2.45
C ILE A 79 4.39 -8.63 1.53
N ILE A 80 5.07 -9.46 0.74
CA ILE A 80 5.85 -9.02 -0.42
C ILE A 80 5.02 -9.28 -1.66
N ARG A 81 4.94 -8.30 -2.56
CA ARG A 81 4.39 -8.49 -3.90
C ARG A 81 5.48 -8.30 -4.93
N LEU A 82 5.52 -9.17 -5.94
CA LEU A 82 6.40 -9.02 -7.09
C LEU A 82 5.56 -8.55 -8.27
N ASN A 83 5.82 -7.32 -8.72
CA ASN A 83 5.09 -6.74 -9.82
C ASN A 83 5.94 -6.83 -11.09
N ARG A 84 5.31 -7.28 -12.18
CA ARG A 84 5.82 -7.18 -13.54
C ARG A 84 4.82 -6.37 -14.37
N TYR A 85 5.31 -5.36 -15.05
CA TYR A 85 4.52 -4.51 -15.94
C TYR A 85 5.08 -4.66 -17.36
N PRO A 86 4.42 -5.41 -18.25
CA PRO A 86 4.83 -5.54 -19.64
C PRO A 86 4.76 -4.20 -20.39
N PRO A 87 5.50 -4.05 -21.51
CA PRO A 87 5.31 -2.92 -22.41
C PRO A 87 3.85 -2.84 -22.89
N CYS A 88 3.29 -1.64 -22.90
CA CYS A 88 1.94 -1.36 -23.34
C CYS A 88 1.97 -0.55 -24.63
N PRO A 89 1.31 -0.99 -25.72
CA PRO A 89 1.31 -0.27 -27.00
C PRO A 89 0.60 1.09 -26.93
N SER A 90 -0.30 1.26 -25.95
CA SER A 90 -1.10 2.48 -25.77
C SER A 90 -0.95 3.01 -24.33
N PRO A 91 0.26 3.45 -23.91
CA PRO A 91 0.55 3.74 -22.51
C PRO A 91 -0.23 4.94 -21.94
N ASN A 92 -0.70 5.84 -22.81
CA ASN A 92 -1.53 6.98 -22.41
C ASN A 92 -2.98 6.58 -22.04
N LEU A 93 -3.40 5.35 -22.39
CA LEU A 93 -4.75 4.83 -22.16
C LEU A 93 -4.77 3.75 -21.07
N ALA A 94 -3.65 3.45 -20.43
CA ALA A 94 -3.54 2.38 -19.45
C ALA A 94 -2.68 2.77 -18.25
N LEU A 95 -3.04 2.23 -17.08
CA LEU A 95 -2.19 2.25 -15.90
C LEU A 95 -1.78 0.82 -15.57
N GLY A 96 -0.53 0.64 -15.16
CA GLY A 96 -0.04 -0.63 -14.62
C GLY A 96 -0.67 -0.91 -13.25
N VAL A 97 -0.83 0.13 -12.44
CA VAL A 97 -1.65 0.12 -11.22
C VAL A 97 -2.44 1.41 -11.16
N GLY A 98 -3.75 1.30 -10.94
CA GLY A 98 -4.64 2.45 -10.75
C GLY A 98 -4.26 3.33 -9.56
N ARG A 99 -4.93 4.47 -9.44
CA ARG A 99 -4.73 5.42 -8.34
C ARG A 99 -5.15 4.77 -7.02
N HIS A 100 -4.28 4.78 -6.03
CA HIS A 100 -4.58 4.18 -4.73
C HIS A 100 -3.69 4.77 -3.62
N LYS A 101 -4.09 4.48 -2.39
CA LYS A 101 -3.24 4.59 -1.20
C LYS A 101 -2.90 3.20 -0.69
N ASP A 102 -1.79 3.05 0.01
CA ASP A 102 -1.49 1.78 0.68
C ASP A 102 -2.23 1.69 2.00
N GLY A 103 -2.88 0.55 2.27
CA GLY A 103 -3.70 0.40 3.47
C GLY A 103 -2.90 0.24 4.76
N GLY A 104 -1.68 -0.32 4.64
CA GLY A 104 -0.81 -0.69 5.75
C GLY A 104 -0.24 0.49 6.53
N ALA A 105 0.78 0.23 7.35
CA ALA A 105 1.47 1.27 8.08
C ALA A 105 2.54 1.95 7.20
N LEU A 106 3.35 1.15 6.52
CA LEU A 106 4.46 1.62 5.71
C LEU A 106 4.71 0.64 4.56
N THR A 107 5.18 1.13 3.42
CA THR A 107 5.64 0.30 2.31
C THR A 107 7.09 0.63 1.98
N ILE A 108 7.88 -0.43 1.77
CA ILE A 108 9.28 -0.34 1.30
C ILE A 108 9.30 -0.90 -0.11
N LEU A 109 9.58 -0.05 -1.09
CA LEU A 109 9.53 -0.40 -2.50
C LEU A 109 10.94 -0.41 -3.11
N ALA A 110 11.39 -1.58 -3.52
CA ALA A 110 12.46 -1.70 -4.53
C ALA A 110 11.86 -1.56 -5.93
N GLN A 111 12.54 -0.83 -6.80
CA GLN A 111 12.17 -0.67 -8.21
C GLN A 111 13.41 -0.68 -9.09
N ASP A 112 13.22 -1.06 -10.35
CA ASP A 112 14.25 -1.00 -11.39
C ASP A 112 14.49 0.43 -11.91
N ASP A 113 15.28 0.54 -12.98
CA ASP A 113 15.65 1.79 -13.64
C ASP A 113 14.58 2.34 -14.60
N VAL A 114 13.49 1.60 -14.86
CA VAL A 114 12.47 1.98 -15.85
C VAL A 114 11.55 3.09 -15.34
N GLY A 115 11.33 3.16 -14.03
CA GLY A 115 10.47 4.17 -13.40
C GLY A 115 8.99 3.93 -13.69
N GLY A 116 8.13 4.95 -13.53
CA GLY A 116 6.68 4.84 -13.77
C GLY A 116 5.82 4.96 -12.51
N LEU A 117 6.41 4.93 -11.31
CA LEU A 117 5.72 5.33 -10.09
C LEU A 117 5.44 6.84 -10.12
N ASP A 118 4.18 7.23 -10.01
CA ASP A 118 3.77 8.62 -9.83
C ASP A 118 3.09 8.78 -8.47
N VAL A 119 3.43 9.85 -7.75
CA VAL A 119 2.82 10.22 -6.46
C VAL A 119 2.11 11.55 -6.62
N LYS A 120 0.88 11.64 -6.10
CA LYS A 120 0.10 12.87 -6.12
C LYS A 120 0.56 13.82 -5.03
N ARG A 121 0.98 15.02 -5.42
CA ARG A 121 1.41 16.07 -4.51
C ARG A 121 0.19 16.69 -3.83
N ARG A 122 0.22 16.80 -2.51
CA ARG A 122 -0.91 17.35 -1.74
C ARG A 122 -1.19 18.82 -2.04
N SER A 123 -0.15 19.62 -2.28
CA SER A 123 -0.28 21.09 -2.37
C SER A 123 -1.14 21.57 -3.54
N ASP A 124 -1.13 20.84 -4.65
CA ASP A 124 -1.80 21.23 -5.90
C ASP A 124 -2.47 20.05 -6.63
N GLY A 125 -2.32 18.82 -6.14
CA GLY A 125 -2.90 17.63 -6.74
C GLY A 125 -2.14 17.10 -7.96
N GLU A 126 -0.97 17.67 -8.27
CA GLU A 126 -0.17 17.27 -9.43
C GLU A 126 0.49 15.91 -9.25
N TRP A 127 0.60 15.15 -10.34
CA TRP A 127 1.29 13.86 -10.35
C TRP A 127 2.79 14.06 -10.56
N ILE A 128 3.59 13.67 -9.57
CA ILE A 128 5.05 13.72 -9.63
C ILE A 128 5.61 12.33 -9.94
N ARG A 129 6.41 12.22 -11.00
CA ARG A 129 7.21 11.03 -11.28
C ARG A 129 8.28 10.85 -10.20
N VAL A 130 8.28 9.70 -9.53
CA VAL A 130 9.38 9.29 -8.64
C VAL A 130 10.51 8.76 -9.51
N LYS A 131 11.63 9.49 -9.54
CA LYS A 131 12.83 9.09 -10.30
C LYS A 131 13.47 7.87 -9.63
N PRO A 132 13.73 6.76 -10.36
CA PRO A 132 14.54 5.67 -9.84
C PRO A 132 15.94 6.14 -9.45
N ILE A 133 16.37 5.76 -8.26
CA ILE A 133 17.72 6.02 -7.77
C ILE A 133 18.38 4.65 -7.50
N PRO A 134 19.52 4.33 -8.13
CA PRO A 134 20.22 3.08 -7.89
C PRO A 134 20.53 2.87 -6.41
N ASN A 135 20.45 1.62 -5.94
CA ASN A 135 20.72 1.22 -4.56
C ASN A 135 19.87 1.95 -3.50
N SER A 136 18.62 2.28 -3.84
CA SER A 136 17.69 2.95 -2.94
C SER A 136 16.35 2.20 -2.83
N TYR A 137 15.61 2.53 -1.76
CA TYR A 137 14.21 2.14 -1.61
C TYR A 137 13.35 3.40 -1.60
N VAL A 138 12.17 3.31 -2.20
CA VAL A 138 11.11 4.30 -1.99
C VAL A 138 10.33 3.89 -0.74
N ILE A 139 10.15 4.84 0.18
CA ILE A 139 9.40 4.63 1.42
C ILE A 139 8.12 5.45 1.34
N ASN A 140 6.96 4.82 1.56
CA ASN A 140 5.69 5.54 1.66
C ASN A 140 4.93 5.16 2.92
N ILE A 141 4.25 6.16 3.49
CA ILE A 141 3.32 6.00 4.61
C ILE A 141 2.00 5.47 4.06
N GLY A 142 1.38 4.54 4.79
CA GLY A 142 0.06 4.03 4.49
C GLY A 142 -1.03 4.57 5.42
N ASP A 143 -2.27 4.26 5.05
CA ASP A 143 -3.50 4.73 5.68
C ASP A 143 -3.56 4.41 7.18
N THR A 144 -3.11 3.20 7.58
CA THR A 144 -3.09 2.81 9.00
C THR A 144 -2.23 3.75 9.84
N PHE A 145 -1.07 4.15 9.31
CA PHE A 145 -0.18 5.04 10.05
C PHE A 145 -0.68 6.48 10.04
N GLN A 146 -1.31 6.94 8.95
CA GLN A 146 -2.00 8.23 8.93
C GLN A 146 -3.06 8.31 10.05
N VAL A 147 -3.86 7.25 10.24
CA VAL A 147 -4.84 7.17 11.34
C VAL A 147 -4.17 7.18 12.71
N TRP A 148 -3.15 6.35 12.94
CA TRP A 148 -2.40 6.35 14.21
C TRP A 148 -1.83 7.73 14.55
N SER A 149 -1.28 8.42 13.55
CA SER A 149 -0.67 9.74 13.71
C SER A 149 -1.67 10.90 13.85
N ASN A 150 -2.98 10.62 13.77
CA ASN A 150 -4.05 11.62 13.77
C ASN A 150 -3.87 12.72 12.70
N ASP A 151 -3.52 12.31 11.47
CA ASP A 151 -3.17 13.17 10.32
C ASP A 151 -1.85 13.96 10.43
N LYS A 152 -0.95 13.67 11.40
CA LYS A 152 0.41 14.24 11.41
C LYS A 152 1.27 13.73 10.24
N TYR A 153 1.07 12.46 9.87
CA TYR A 153 1.63 11.88 8.66
C TYR A 153 0.53 11.63 7.64
N GLU A 154 0.88 11.74 6.36
CA GLU A 154 -0.06 11.57 5.26
C GLU A 154 0.27 10.35 4.40
N SER A 155 -0.76 9.55 4.15
CA SER A 155 -0.77 8.49 3.16
C SER A 155 -1.01 9.11 1.78
N ALA A 156 0.03 9.11 0.94
CA ALA A 156 -0.02 9.75 -0.38
C ALA A 156 -0.68 8.84 -1.43
N GLU A 157 -1.59 9.43 -2.21
CA GLU A 157 -2.17 8.74 -3.38
C GLU A 157 -1.08 8.57 -4.45
N HIS A 158 -0.97 7.36 -4.98
CA HIS A 158 0.03 7.01 -5.98
C HIS A 158 -0.56 6.09 -7.06
N ARG A 159 0.11 6.03 -8.21
CA ARG A 159 -0.25 5.18 -9.36
C ARG A 159 1.00 4.67 -10.05
N VAL A 160 0.85 3.67 -10.92
CA VAL A 160 1.96 3.20 -11.77
C VAL A 160 1.56 3.37 -13.24
N SER A 161 2.27 4.25 -13.93
CA SER A 161 2.18 4.42 -15.38
C SER A 161 2.97 3.33 -16.10
N VAL A 162 2.49 2.89 -17.27
CA VAL A 162 3.19 1.94 -18.15
C VAL A 162 3.88 2.68 -19.29
N ASN A 163 4.78 1.99 -20.00
CA ASN A 163 5.48 2.51 -21.17
C ASN A 163 5.43 1.48 -22.31
N SER A 164 5.76 1.87 -23.53
CA SER A 164 5.70 1.02 -24.72
C SER A 164 7.01 0.28 -25.06
N GLU A 165 8.09 0.51 -24.31
CA GLU A 165 9.44 0.12 -24.72
C GLU A 165 10.01 -1.03 -23.89
N ARG A 166 9.92 -0.95 -22.57
CA ARG A 166 10.58 -1.87 -21.62
C ARG A 166 9.62 -2.33 -20.54
N GLU A 167 9.71 -3.60 -20.19
CA GLU A 167 9.03 -4.10 -19.00
C GLU A 167 9.64 -3.50 -17.74
N ARG A 168 8.78 -3.27 -16.74
CA ARG A 168 9.17 -2.76 -15.42
C ARG A 168 8.95 -3.83 -14.36
N PHE A 169 9.86 -3.92 -13.40
CA PHE A 169 9.75 -4.73 -12.20
C PHE A 169 9.79 -3.90 -10.94
N SER A 170 9.03 -4.32 -9.92
CA SER A 170 9.14 -3.73 -8.59
C SER A 170 8.71 -4.69 -7.49
N VAL A 171 9.31 -4.54 -6.31
CA VAL A 171 9.12 -5.42 -5.16
C VAL A 171 8.70 -4.62 -3.92
N PRO A 172 7.42 -4.22 -3.79
CA PRO A 172 6.91 -3.64 -2.56
C PRO A 172 6.82 -4.70 -1.44
N PHE A 173 7.38 -4.34 -0.28
CA PHE A 173 7.08 -4.94 1.01
C PHE A 173 6.06 -4.06 1.74
N PHE A 174 4.85 -4.59 1.94
CA PHE A 174 3.77 -3.91 2.66
C PHE A 174 3.84 -4.29 4.14
N PHE A 175 4.25 -3.34 4.97
CA PHE A 175 4.37 -3.51 6.42
C PHE A 175 3.02 -3.22 7.09
N ASN A 176 2.33 -4.28 7.49
CA ASN A 176 0.97 -4.28 8.00
C ASN A 176 0.93 -4.78 9.45
N PRO A 177 0.08 -4.21 10.32
CA PRO A 177 -0.08 -4.71 11.68
C PRO A 177 -0.72 -6.11 11.71
N ALA A 178 -0.78 -6.70 12.91
CA ALA A 178 -1.52 -7.93 13.16
C ALA A 178 -3.02 -7.74 12.88
N ARG A 179 -3.71 -8.79 12.42
CA ARG A 179 -5.14 -8.72 12.05
C ARG A 179 -6.05 -8.30 13.22
N TYR A 180 -5.67 -8.60 14.46
CA TYR A 180 -6.46 -8.28 15.65
C TYR A 180 -6.34 -6.83 16.13
N VAL A 181 -5.37 -6.07 15.59
CA VAL A 181 -5.09 -4.69 16.00
C VAL A 181 -6.29 -3.79 15.69
N THR A 182 -6.66 -2.96 16.67
CA THR A 182 -7.55 -1.82 16.45
C THR A 182 -6.71 -0.64 15.98
N VAL A 183 -7.02 -0.10 14.80
CA VAL A 183 -6.41 1.10 14.25
C VAL A 183 -7.25 2.30 14.66
N GLN A 184 -6.64 3.21 15.42
CA GLN A 184 -7.26 4.45 15.91
C GLN A 184 -6.17 5.47 16.26
N PRO A 185 -6.47 6.77 16.37
CA PRO A 185 -5.48 7.77 16.78
C PRO A 185 -4.79 7.36 18.09
N LEU A 186 -3.47 7.50 18.13
CA LEU A 186 -2.70 7.22 19.35
C LEU A 186 -3.07 8.23 20.43
N GLU A 187 -3.29 7.73 21.64
CA GLU A 187 -3.72 8.54 22.80
C GLU A 187 -2.71 9.64 23.11
N GLU A 188 -1.42 9.37 22.90
CA GLU A 188 -0.33 10.31 23.11
C GLU A 188 -0.29 11.46 22.07
N LEU A 189 -1.08 11.38 21.00
CA LEU A 189 -1.10 12.35 19.91
C LEU A 189 -2.42 13.14 19.83
N ILE A 190 -3.31 12.95 20.80
CA ILE A 190 -4.60 13.65 20.88
C ILE A 190 -4.72 14.41 22.19
N ASP A 191 -5.40 15.56 22.14
CA ASP A 191 -5.69 16.42 23.29
C ASP A 191 -6.92 17.30 22.98
N GLU A 192 -7.22 18.27 23.85
CA GLU A 192 -8.35 19.21 23.65
C GLU A 192 -8.20 20.07 22.38
N MET A 193 -6.97 20.39 21.97
CA MET A 193 -6.66 21.21 20.81
C MET A 193 -6.49 20.39 19.52
N ASN A 194 -6.18 19.09 19.64
CA ASN A 194 -6.08 18.13 18.55
C ASN A 194 -6.87 16.85 18.87
N PRO A 195 -8.22 16.91 18.87
CA PRO A 195 -9.04 15.75 19.20
C PRO A 195 -8.86 14.61 18.18
N ALA A 196 -9.24 13.40 18.58
CA ALA A 196 -9.20 12.23 17.71
C ALA A 196 -10.08 12.42 16.46
N LYS A 197 -9.48 12.43 15.28
CA LYS A 197 -10.14 12.67 13.98
C LYS A 197 -10.79 11.43 13.39
N TYR A 198 -10.50 10.26 13.94
CA TYR A 198 -10.97 8.96 13.44
C TYR A 198 -11.60 8.13 14.55
N ASN A 199 -12.64 7.37 14.20
CA ASN A 199 -13.16 6.25 14.96
C ASN A 199 -12.24 5.03 14.77
N GLY A 200 -12.13 4.20 15.81
CA GLY A 200 -11.32 2.99 15.75
C GLY A 200 -11.95 1.89 14.90
N TYR A 201 -11.12 1.11 14.19
CA TYR A 201 -11.55 -0.04 13.40
C TYR A 201 -10.58 -1.21 13.48
N LYS A 202 -11.06 -2.43 13.24
CA LYS A 202 -10.19 -3.63 13.22
C LYS A 202 -9.44 -3.74 11.89
N TRP A 203 -8.12 -3.82 11.95
CA TRP A 203 -7.26 -3.95 10.76
C TRP A 203 -7.66 -5.16 9.91
N GLY A 204 -7.86 -6.34 10.52
CA GLY A 204 -8.19 -7.56 9.80
C GLY A 204 -9.48 -7.46 8.99
N GLU A 205 -10.50 -6.76 9.51
CA GLU A 205 -11.78 -6.55 8.85
C GLU A 205 -11.68 -5.51 7.73
N PHE A 206 -10.98 -4.40 8.00
CA PHE A 206 -10.67 -3.37 7.01
C PHE A 206 -9.91 -3.96 5.82
N TYR A 207 -8.83 -4.70 6.10
CA TYR A 207 -7.99 -5.33 5.09
C TYR A 207 -8.76 -6.36 4.26
N LYS A 208 -9.54 -7.24 4.89
CA LYS A 208 -10.39 -8.23 4.21
C LYS A 208 -11.44 -7.54 3.33
N THR A 209 -12.08 -6.49 3.81
CA THR A 209 -13.10 -5.74 3.07
C THR A 209 -12.50 -5.06 1.85
N ARG A 210 -11.33 -4.42 2.00
CA ARG A 210 -10.61 -3.78 0.89
C ARG A 210 -10.17 -4.78 -0.17
N GLN A 211 -9.64 -5.94 0.23
CA GLN A 211 -9.29 -7.02 -0.71
C GLN A 211 -10.51 -7.52 -1.48
N ASN A 212 -11.63 -7.76 -0.80
CA ASN A 212 -12.86 -8.22 -1.44
C ASN A 212 -13.49 -7.15 -2.34
N GLY A 213 -13.32 -5.88 -1.99
CA GLY A 213 -13.81 -4.74 -2.76
C GLY A 213 -13.21 -4.67 -4.17
N ASN A 214 -11.93 -5.04 -4.34
CA ASN A 214 -11.29 -5.19 -5.66
C ASN A 214 -12.04 -6.16 -6.61
N PHE A 215 -12.89 -7.03 -6.04
CA PHE A 215 -13.62 -8.06 -6.75
C PHE A 215 -15.14 -7.85 -6.73
N LYS A 216 -15.68 -6.85 -6.00
CA LYS A 216 -17.12 -6.54 -5.92
C LYS A 216 -17.52 -5.50 -6.97
N LYS A 217 -18.85 -5.37 -7.19
CA LYS A 217 -19.48 -4.58 -8.26
C LYS A 217 -18.91 -3.14 -8.34
N LEU A 218 -18.72 -2.66 -9.56
CA LEU A 218 -18.08 -1.39 -9.94
C LEU A 218 -18.68 -0.14 -9.27
N ASP A 219 -19.92 -0.22 -8.79
CA ASP A 219 -20.66 0.93 -8.22
C ASP A 219 -20.54 1.04 -6.69
N VAL A 220 -19.80 0.13 -6.03
CA VAL A 220 -19.60 0.19 -4.58
C VAL A 220 -18.19 0.66 -4.29
N GLU A 221 -18.09 1.83 -3.66
CA GLU A 221 -16.82 2.38 -3.23
C GLU A 221 -16.11 1.43 -2.25
N ASN A 222 -14.80 1.24 -2.47
CA ASN A 222 -13.97 0.45 -1.56
C ASN A 222 -13.85 1.17 -0.22
N ILE A 223 -13.90 0.41 0.88
CA ILE A 223 -13.68 0.97 2.21
C ILE A 223 -12.33 1.72 2.30
N GLN A 224 -12.38 3.01 2.62
CA GLN A 224 -11.22 3.85 2.92
C GLN A 224 -11.28 4.41 4.35
N ILE A 225 -10.18 5.02 4.80
CA ILE A 225 -10.09 5.60 6.15
C ILE A 225 -11.02 6.80 6.40
N TYR A 226 -11.46 7.52 5.36
CA TYR A 226 -12.39 8.64 5.56
C TYR A 226 -13.78 8.18 6.01
N HIS A 227 -14.18 6.92 5.75
CA HIS A 227 -15.40 6.35 6.33
C HIS A 227 -15.35 6.26 7.86
N PHE A 228 -14.15 6.32 8.44
CA PHE A 228 -13.94 6.32 9.88
C PHE A 228 -13.65 7.72 10.41
N LYS A 229 -13.62 8.78 9.58
CA LYS A 229 -13.44 10.14 10.08
C LYS A 229 -14.64 10.54 10.94
N LYS A 230 -14.36 11.17 12.08
CA LYS A 230 -15.40 11.77 12.92
C LYS A 230 -15.91 13.03 12.22
N ALA A 231 -17.22 13.27 12.30
CA ALA A 231 -17.78 14.56 11.94
C ALA A 231 -17.16 15.61 12.89
N VAL A 232 -16.67 16.71 12.30
CA VAL A 232 -16.21 17.89 13.04
C VAL A 232 -17.41 18.75 13.38
#